data_AF-K0FV75-F1
#
_entry.id   AF-K0FV75-F1
#
_cell.length_a   1.000
_cell.length_b   1.000
_cell.length_c   1.000
_cell.angle_alpha   90.00
_cell.angle_beta   90.00
_cell.angle_gamma   90.00
#
_symmetry.space_group_name_H-M   'P 1'
#
loop_
_entity.id
_entity.type
_entity.pdbx_description
1 polymer ?
#
loop_
_entity_poly.entity_id
_entity_poly.type
_entity_poly.pdbx_seq_one_letter_code
_entity_poly.pdbx_strand_id
1 'polypeptide(L)'
;MGYGHQIRQRFAIEYAHKGNATHALKAVLGTERAERMKAVTLRARASELLNDYRTVELIEQEKQAMVEREERLPRFRKRTYRTDLVSEMSECSKRTPSQSTVFLQEIRGFKTMLKQLARATKRRRKR
;
A
#
# COMPACT_ATOMS: atom_id res chain seq x y z
N MET A 1 -31.36 -6.61 4.80
CA MET A 1 -29.96 -6.36 4.38
C MET A 1 -29.56 -7.41 3.35
N GLY A 2 -29.24 -7.01 2.11
CA GLY A 2 -28.92 -7.96 1.04
C GLY A 2 -27.50 -8.52 1.13
N TYR A 3 -27.27 -9.70 0.57
CA TYR A 3 -25.96 -10.39 0.57
C TYR A 3 -24.82 -9.52 0.03
N GLY A 4 -25.07 -8.75 -1.04
CA GLY A 4 -24.08 -7.82 -1.62
C GLY A 4 -23.70 -6.66 -0.69
N HIS A 5 -24.61 -6.21 0.19
CA HIS A 5 -24.28 -5.19 1.19
C HIS A 5 -23.28 -5.72 2.22
N GLN A 6 -23.47 -6.94 2.72
CA GLN A 6 -22.58 -7.55 3.71
C GLN A 6 -21.16 -7.75 3.17
N ILE A 7 -21.04 -8.15 1.89
CA ILE A 7 -19.73 -8.27 1.23
C ILE A 7 -19.02 -6.92 1.18
N ARG A 8 -19.73 -5.85 0.78
CA ARG A 8 -19.17 -4.49 0.71
C ARG A 8 -18.72 -3.99 2.08
N GLN A 9 -19.54 -4.21 3.11
CA GLN A 9 -19.20 -3.80 4.48
C GLN A 9 -17.96 -4.54 4.99
N ARG A 10 -17.90 -5.87 4.87
CA ARG A 10 -16.72 -6.65 5.27
C ARG A 10 -15.48 -6.26 4.47
N PHE A 11 -15.64 -6.02 3.17
CA PHE A 11 -14.54 -5.58 2.32
C PHE A 11 -14.02 -4.20 2.74
N ALA A 12 -14.92 -3.26 3.07
CA ALA A 12 -14.56 -1.91 3.50
C ALA A 12 -13.70 -1.95 4.76
N ILE A 13 -14.13 -2.72 5.77
CA ILE A 13 -13.40 -2.94 7.02
C ILE A 13 -12.01 -3.52 6.74
N GLU A 14 -11.97 -4.64 6.02
CA GLU A 14 -10.70 -5.31 5.70
C GLU A 14 -9.74 -4.43 4.89
N TYR A 15 -10.28 -3.61 3.97
CA TYR A 15 -9.47 -2.68 3.20
C TYR A 15 -8.97 -1.50 4.03
N ALA A 16 -9.77 -0.97 4.96
CA ALA A 16 -9.38 0.09 5.86
C ALA A 16 -8.16 -0.33 6.72
N HIS A 17 -8.16 -1.56 7.24
CA HIS A 17 -7.04 -2.10 8.03
C HIS A 17 -5.83 -2.54 7.19
N LYS A 18 -6.03 -3.13 6.00
CA LYS A 18 -4.91 -3.70 5.21
C LYS A 18 -4.32 -2.76 4.18
N GLY A 19 -5.09 -1.78 3.70
CA GLY A 19 -4.69 -0.85 2.64
C GLY A 19 -4.48 -1.47 1.25
N ASN A 20 -4.85 -2.75 1.04
CA ASN A 20 -4.67 -3.47 -0.22
C ASN A 20 -5.93 -4.28 -0.58
N ALA A 21 -6.59 -3.88 -1.67
CA ALA A 21 -7.88 -4.41 -2.09
C ALA A 21 -7.85 -5.92 -2.39
N THR A 22 -6.78 -6.40 -3.02
CA THR A 22 -6.58 -7.83 -3.29
C THR A 22 -6.50 -8.64 -1.98
N HIS A 23 -5.81 -8.14 -0.97
CA HIS A 23 -5.72 -8.83 0.33
C HIS A 23 -7.02 -8.72 1.14
N ALA A 24 -7.72 -7.59 1.04
CA ALA A 24 -9.03 -7.42 1.64
C ALA A 24 -10.05 -8.40 1.05
N LEU A 25 -10.10 -8.52 -0.28
CA LEU A 25 -11.01 -9.47 -0.95
C LEU A 25 -10.70 -10.91 -0.58
N LYS A 26 -9.42 -11.29 -0.48
CA LYS A 26 -9.03 -12.63 0.00
C LYS A 26 -9.57 -12.93 1.39
N ALA A 27 -9.54 -11.95 2.30
CA ALA A 27 -10.06 -12.13 3.65
C ALA A 27 -11.59 -12.28 3.67
N VAL A 28 -12.30 -11.49 2.86
CA VAL A 28 -13.76 -11.59 2.74
C VAL A 28 -14.22 -12.92 2.13
N LEU A 29 -13.51 -13.41 1.11
CA LEU A 29 -13.85 -14.67 0.43
C LEU A 29 -13.43 -15.92 1.21
N GLY A 30 -12.41 -15.80 2.07
CA GLY A 30 -11.71 -16.93 2.67
C GLY A 30 -10.66 -17.53 1.72
N THR A 31 -9.73 -18.30 2.30
CA THR A 31 -8.59 -18.92 1.59
C THR A 31 -9.05 -19.84 0.46
N GLU A 32 -9.99 -20.75 0.75
CA GLU A 32 -10.46 -21.75 -0.21
C GLU A 32 -11.06 -21.16 -1.49
N ARG A 33 -11.93 -20.13 -1.33
CA ARG A 33 -12.57 -19.48 -2.48
C ARG A 33 -11.58 -18.61 -3.24
N ALA A 34 -10.69 -17.93 -2.53
CA ALA A 34 -9.69 -17.08 -3.14
C ALA A 34 -8.67 -17.87 -3.98
N GLU A 35 -8.26 -19.06 -3.53
CA GLU A 35 -7.29 -19.92 -4.22
C GLU A 35 -7.86 -20.56 -5.48
N ARG A 36 -9.16 -20.84 -5.51
CA ARG A 36 -9.85 -21.33 -6.71
C ARG A 36 -9.96 -20.27 -7.82
N MET A 37 -9.76 -18.99 -7.50
CA MET A 37 -9.83 -17.91 -8.48
C MET A 37 -8.48 -17.65 -9.15
N LYS A 38 -8.51 -17.40 -10.47
CA LYS A 38 -7.34 -16.86 -11.18
C LYS A 38 -6.95 -15.51 -10.58
N ALA A 39 -5.66 -15.27 -10.39
CA ALA A 39 -5.14 -14.05 -9.79
C ALA A 39 -5.61 -12.76 -10.51
N VAL A 40 -5.73 -12.82 -11.83
CA VAL A 40 -6.24 -11.70 -12.65
C VAL A 40 -7.70 -11.40 -12.33
N THR A 41 -8.54 -12.42 -12.23
CA THR A 41 -9.97 -12.29 -11.88
C THR A 41 -10.17 -11.76 -10.46
N LEU A 42 -9.38 -12.25 -9.51
CA LEU A 42 -9.42 -11.77 -8.12
C LEU A 42 -9.03 -10.28 -8.05
N ARG A 43 -7.99 -9.88 -8.79
CA ARG A 43 -7.59 -8.47 -8.89
C ARG A 43 -8.69 -7.61 -9.52
N ALA A 44 -9.30 -8.07 -10.62
CA ALA A 44 -10.38 -7.34 -11.29
C ALA A 44 -11.58 -7.11 -10.35
N ARG A 45 -12.05 -8.15 -9.64
CA ARG A 45 -13.14 -8.02 -8.67
C ARG A 45 -12.80 -7.11 -7.49
N ALA A 46 -11.57 -7.18 -6.99
CA ALA A 46 -11.13 -6.30 -5.92
C ALA A 46 -11.11 -4.83 -6.37
N SER A 47 -10.70 -4.56 -7.61
CA SER A 47 -10.76 -3.23 -8.22
C SER A 47 -12.20 -2.76 -8.43
N GLU A 48 -13.09 -3.64 -8.86
CA GLU A 48 -14.52 -3.34 -9.01
C GLU A 48 -15.15 -2.90 -7.68
N LEU A 49 -14.96 -3.67 -6.61
CA LEU A 49 -15.44 -3.30 -5.28
C LEU A 49 -14.82 -2.00 -4.76
N LEU A 50 -13.53 -1.77 -5.01
CA LEU A 50 -12.86 -0.55 -4.57
C LEU A 50 -13.35 0.71 -5.29
N ASN A 51 -13.92 0.55 -6.50
CA ASN A 51 -14.43 1.62 -7.34
C ASN A 51 -15.96 1.82 -7.22
N ASP A 52 -16.71 0.88 -6.62
CA ASP A 52 -18.14 1.05 -6.33
C ASP A 52 -18.34 2.15 -5.28
N TYR A 53 -19.09 3.20 -5.64
CA TYR A 53 -19.35 4.37 -4.80
C TYR A 53 -19.88 3.99 -3.41
N ARG A 54 -20.76 2.99 -3.32
CA ARG A 54 -21.30 2.55 -2.01
C ARG A 54 -20.23 1.95 -1.11
N THR A 55 -19.27 1.25 -1.71
CA THR A 55 -18.15 0.68 -0.97
C THR A 55 -17.15 1.76 -0.57
N VAL A 56 -16.98 2.78 -1.41
CA VAL A 56 -16.12 3.94 -1.10
C VAL A 56 -16.61 4.66 0.16
N GLU A 57 -17.90 4.95 0.24
CA GLU A 57 -18.51 5.59 1.41
C GLU A 57 -18.26 4.79 2.69
N LEU A 58 -18.46 3.47 2.65
CA LEU A 58 -18.20 2.58 3.79
C LEU A 58 -16.71 2.56 4.19
N ILE A 59 -15.79 2.63 3.23
CA ILE A 59 -14.34 2.69 3.50
C ILE A 59 -13.98 4.00 4.20
N GLU A 60 -14.57 5.11 3.78
CA GLU A 60 -14.31 6.43 4.37
C GLU A 60 -14.86 6.52 5.79
N GLN A 61 -16.07 6.01 6.02
CA GLN A 61 -16.65 5.88 7.36
C GLN A 61 -15.76 5.03 8.28
N GLU A 62 -15.29 3.86 7.83
CA GLU A 62 -14.44 3.02 8.67
C GLU A 62 -13.08 3.69 8.95
N LYS A 63 -12.50 4.39 7.98
CA LYS A 63 -11.26 5.16 8.22
C LYS A 63 -11.45 6.24 9.26
N GLN A 64 -12.57 6.94 9.25
CA GLN A 64 -12.90 7.93 10.26
C GLN A 64 -13.06 7.26 11.64
N ALA A 65 -13.80 6.16 11.72
CA ALA A 65 -13.95 5.39 12.96
C ALA A 65 -12.59 4.88 13.49
N MET A 66 -11.70 4.42 12.62
CA MET A 66 -10.33 4.03 13.02
C MET A 66 -9.55 5.22 13.60
N VAL A 67 -9.68 6.40 13.01
CA VAL A 67 -9.03 7.62 13.53
C VAL A 67 -9.60 8.03 14.88
N GLU A 68 -10.92 7.95 15.06
CA GLU A 68 -11.60 8.22 16.34
C GLU A 68 -11.16 7.24 17.44
N ARG A 69 -10.87 5.98 17.07
CA ARG A 69 -10.30 4.96 17.96
C ARG A 69 -8.79 5.08 18.16
N GLU A 70 -8.15 6.09 17.57
CA GLU A 70 -6.69 6.29 17.56
C GLU A 70 -5.91 5.11 16.94
N GLU A 71 -6.56 4.33 16.08
CA GLU A 71 -5.92 3.22 15.36
C GLU A 71 -5.06 3.74 14.20
N ARG A 72 -3.90 3.12 14.00
CA ARG A 72 -2.98 3.51 12.93
C ARG A 72 -3.53 3.13 11.56
N LEU A 73 -3.80 4.13 10.72
CA LEU A 73 -4.14 3.92 9.31
C LEU A 73 -2.94 3.35 8.52
N PRO A 74 -3.14 2.28 7.74
CA PRO A 74 -2.09 1.72 6.88
C PRO A 74 -1.81 2.62 5.68
N ARG A 75 -0.71 2.34 4.98
CA ARG A 75 -0.43 2.97 3.69
C ARG A 75 -1.34 2.38 2.62
N PHE A 76 -2.34 3.14 2.20
CA PHE A 76 -3.27 2.73 1.15
C PHE A 76 -2.59 2.62 -0.23
N ARG A 77 -2.81 1.48 -0.90
CA ARG A 77 -2.50 1.32 -2.32
C ARG A 77 -3.59 2.02 -3.12
N LYS A 78 -3.18 3.03 -3.92
CA LYS A 78 -4.08 3.87 -4.71
C LYS A 78 -4.94 3.03 -5.67
N ARG A 79 -6.14 3.55 -5.97
CA ARG A 79 -7.01 3.04 -7.02
C ARG A 79 -6.29 3.13 -8.36
N THR A 80 -6.42 2.09 -9.18
CA THR A 80 -6.09 2.15 -10.59
C THR A 80 -7.23 2.86 -11.30
N TYR A 81 -7.04 4.13 -11.64
CA TYR A 81 -7.95 4.89 -12.49
C TYR A 81 -7.51 4.77 -13.95
N ARG A 82 -8.49 4.74 -14.87
CA ARG A 82 -8.27 4.83 -16.31
C ARG A 82 -8.06 6.30 -16.66
N THR A 83 -6.79 6.71 -16.71
CA THR A 83 -6.35 8.07 -17.08
C THR A 83 -6.90 8.51 -18.43
N ASP A 84 -7.17 7.57 -19.33
CA ASP A 84 -7.76 7.80 -20.65
C ASP A 84 -9.19 8.36 -20.61
N LEU A 85 -9.94 8.11 -19.52
CA LEU A 85 -11.32 8.58 -19.36
C LEU A 85 -11.44 9.89 -18.58
N VAL A 86 -10.33 10.38 -18.01
CA VAL A 86 -10.30 11.60 -17.21
C VAL A 86 -9.53 12.66 -17.99
N SER A 87 -10.23 13.42 -18.81
CA SER A 87 -9.71 14.67 -19.38
C SER A 87 -9.44 15.60 -18.20
N GLU A 88 -8.16 15.94 -17.98
CA GLU A 88 -7.70 16.92 -16.98
C GLU A 88 -7.69 16.48 -15.50
N MET A 89 -6.82 15.52 -15.13
CA MET A 89 -6.23 15.48 -13.78
C MET A 89 -4.75 15.05 -13.82
N SER A 90 -3.94 15.79 -14.57
CA SER A 90 -2.53 16.01 -14.21
C SER A 90 -2.57 16.98 -13.01
N GLU A 91 -2.10 16.67 -11.81
CA GLU A 91 -0.74 16.27 -11.46
C GLU A 91 -0.74 15.46 -10.16
N CYS A 92 -0.42 14.16 -10.24
CA CYS A 92 0.02 13.44 -9.05
C CYS A 92 1.40 14.00 -8.68
N SER A 93 1.45 14.78 -7.60
CA SER A 93 2.67 15.36 -7.03
C SER A 93 3.88 14.42 -7.19
N LYS A 94 4.87 14.91 -7.95
CA LYS A 94 6.23 14.37 -7.93
C LYS A 94 6.70 14.52 -6.48
N ARG A 95 6.57 13.46 -5.68
CA ARG A 95 7.08 13.42 -4.31
C ARG A 95 8.57 13.75 -4.39
N THR A 96 8.94 14.94 -3.95
CA THR A 96 10.32 15.24 -3.59
C THR A 96 10.76 14.16 -2.59
N PRO A 97 11.96 13.57 -2.75
CA PRO A 97 12.42 12.56 -1.80
C PRO A 97 12.40 13.16 -0.40
N SER A 98 11.68 12.51 0.53
CA SER A 98 11.64 12.96 1.92
C SER A 98 13.08 12.99 2.45
N GLN A 99 13.46 14.04 3.17
CA GLN A 99 14.82 14.30 3.66
C GLN A 99 15.49 13.07 4.33
N SER A 100 14.68 12.20 4.96
CA SER A 100 15.13 10.93 5.55
C SER A 100 15.80 9.97 4.55
N THR A 101 15.37 9.94 3.28
CA THR A 101 15.98 9.09 2.25
C THR A 101 17.35 9.59 1.81
N VAL A 102 17.56 10.90 1.78
CA VAL A 102 18.87 11.51 1.48
C VAL A 102 19.87 11.17 2.58
N PHE A 103 19.47 11.36 3.85
CA PHE A 103 20.31 11.08 5.01
C PHE A 103 20.77 9.61 5.09
N LEU A 104 19.90 8.65 4.75
CA LEU A 104 20.27 7.22 4.72
C LEU A 104 21.24 6.85 3.59
N GLN A 105 21.20 7.58 2.47
CA GLN A 105 22.13 7.38 1.36
C GLN A 105 23.54 7.88 1.72
N GLU A 106 23.61 9.02 2.40
CA GLU A 106 24.86 9.58 2.93
C GLU A 106 25.52 8.65 3.96
N ILE A 107 24.74 8.11 4.90
CA ILE A 107 25.24 7.14 5.90
C ILE A 107 25.81 5.87 5.22
N ARG A 108 25.16 5.39 4.15
CA ARG A 108 25.66 4.22 3.40
C ARG A 108 27.00 4.53 2.73
N GLY A 109 27.15 5.71 2.13
CA GLY A 109 28.43 6.17 1.56
C GLY A 109 29.54 6.22 2.62
N PHE A 110 29.23 6.77 3.80
CA PHE A 110 30.19 6.91 4.89
C PHE A 110 30.70 5.56 5.42
N LYS A 111 29.82 4.56 5.58
CA LYS A 111 30.23 3.19 5.96
C LYS A 111 31.18 2.55 4.94
N THR A 112 30.98 2.79 3.64
CA THR A 112 31.87 2.24 2.61
C THR A 112 33.26 2.87 2.66
N MET A 113 33.35 4.18 2.87
CA MET A 113 34.63 4.88 3.02
C MET A 113 35.41 4.42 4.27
N LEU A 114 34.74 4.29 5.42
CA LEU A 114 35.35 3.74 6.63
C LEU A 114 35.91 2.33 6.42
N LYS A 115 35.19 1.48 5.67
CA LYS A 115 35.64 0.12 5.36
C LYS A 115 36.85 0.10 4.41
N GLN A 116 36.96 1.05 3.49
CA GLN A 116 38.12 1.20 2.62
C GLN A 116 39.34 1.72 3.40
N LEU A 117 39.16 2.72 4.27
CA LEU A 117 40.23 3.23 5.14
C LEU A 117 40.74 2.16 6.09
N ALA A 118 39.86 1.39 6.73
CA ALA A 118 40.26 0.26 7.59
C ALA A 118 41.06 -0.81 6.83
N ARG A 119 40.76 -1.05 5.55
CA ARG A 119 41.53 -1.97 4.70
C ARG A 119 42.90 -1.39 4.33
N ALA A 120 43.00 -0.07 4.11
CA ALA A 120 44.25 0.60 3.79
C ALA A 120 45.21 0.64 4.99
N THR A 121 44.71 0.93 6.20
CA THR A 121 45.52 0.96 7.42
C THR A 121 46.00 -0.43 7.83
N LYS A 122 45.18 -1.49 7.61
CA LYS A 122 45.57 -2.89 7.86
C LYS A 122 46.66 -3.39 6.91
N ARG A 123 46.77 -2.83 5.70
CA ARG A 123 47.85 -3.14 4.74
C ARG A 123 49.16 -2.41 5.06
N ARG A 124 49.12 -1.24 5.71
CA ARG A 124 50.33 -0.50 6.12
C ARG A 124 51.02 -1.06 7.36
N ARG A 125 50.32 -1.78 8.24
CA ARG A 125 50.91 -2.41 9.46
C ARG A 125 51.63 -3.75 9.20
N LYS A 126 51.67 -4.23 7.97
CA LYS A 126 52.24 -5.54 7.60
C LYS A 126 53.46 -5.43 6.68
N ARG A 127 54.08 -4.25 6.63
CA ARG A 127 55.40 -4.00 6.03
C ARG A 127 56.35 -3.56 7.12
#